data_AF-A0A378AVR7-F1
#
_entry.id   AF-A0A378AVR7-F1
#
_cell.length_a   1.000
_cell.length_b   1.000
_cell.length_c   1.000
_cell.angle_alpha   90.00
_cell.angle_beta   90.00
_cell.angle_gamma   90.00
#
_symmetry.space_group_name_H-M   'P 1'
#
loop_
_entity.id
_entity.type
_entity.pdbx_description
1 polymer ?
#
loop_
_entity_poly.entity_id
_entity_poly.type
_entity_poly.pdbx_seq_one_letter_code
_entity_poly.pdbx_strand_id
1 'polypeptide(L)'
;MLGPTNRTASISPDVNDPAFRNITFDQLVAAYRESTRALVEGGVDLILIETVFDTLNAKAAIYAVKEELEALGVDLPLMISGTITDASGRTLSGQTTEAFYNSLRHAEALSFGLNCALGPDELRQYVQELSRIAECYVTAHPNAGLPNAFGEYDLDADTMATQIREWAEAGFLNIVGGCCGTTPGAYRRHEPGGSGPAAASVAGNCGGLPPRRPGAVEYRRR
;
A
#
# COMPACT_ATOMS: atom_id res chain seq x y z
N MET A 1 4.12 -10.67 2.44
CA MET A 1 4.28 -9.21 2.32
C MET A 1 5.71 -8.85 2.69
N LEU A 2 6.31 -7.91 1.97
CA LEU A 2 7.61 -7.32 2.27
C LEU A 2 7.37 -5.93 2.84
N GLY A 3 7.55 -5.79 4.16
CA GLY A 3 7.42 -4.51 4.85
C GLY A 3 8.66 -3.62 4.66
N PRO A 4 8.62 -2.39 5.20
CA PRO A 4 9.73 -1.47 5.11
C PRO A 4 10.89 -1.90 6.01
N THR A 5 12.11 -1.53 5.63
CA THR A 5 13.31 -1.74 6.45
C THR A 5 13.50 -0.59 7.43
N ASN A 6 14.16 -0.85 8.56
CA ASN A 6 14.59 0.19 9.52
C ASN A 6 15.83 0.99 9.06
N ARG A 7 16.33 0.71 7.85
CA ARG A 7 17.44 1.41 7.21
C ARG A 7 16.97 1.99 5.89
N THR A 8 17.52 3.12 5.50
CA THR A 8 17.16 3.88 4.30
C THR A 8 18.41 4.08 3.45
N ALA A 9 18.29 3.82 2.15
CA ALA A 9 19.39 4.03 1.21
C ALA A 9 19.44 5.48 0.70
N SER A 10 18.35 6.24 0.81
CA SER A 10 18.28 7.62 0.31
C SER A 10 18.49 8.69 1.38
N ILE A 11 18.17 8.43 2.65
CA ILE A 11 18.22 9.41 3.74
C ILE A 11 19.37 9.05 4.69
N SER A 12 20.18 10.03 5.08
CA SER A 12 21.22 9.79 6.08
C SER A 12 20.60 9.64 7.47
N PRO A 13 20.99 8.61 8.24
CA PRO A 13 20.63 8.51 9.66
C PRO A 13 21.52 9.39 10.55
N ASP A 14 22.59 9.99 10.03
CA ASP A 14 23.47 10.90 10.78
C ASP A 14 23.11 12.35 10.45
N VAL A 15 22.61 13.07 11.45
CA VAL A 15 22.23 14.48 11.33
C VAL A 15 23.40 15.42 11.04
N ASN A 16 24.63 14.99 11.34
CA ASN A 16 25.85 15.78 11.10
C ASN A 16 26.52 15.46 9.76
N ASP A 17 26.12 14.37 9.09
CA ASP A 17 26.65 13.96 7.79
C ASP A 17 25.50 13.58 6.83
N PRO A 18 25.02 14.51 5.99
CA PRO A 18 23.93 14.22 5.04
C PRO A 18 24.33 13.24 3.92
N ALA A 19 25.63 12.99 3.70
CA ALA A 19 26.12 12.06 2.69
C ALA A 19 26.26 10.62 3.23
N PHE A 20 26.28 10.44 4.55
CA PHE A 20 26.43 9.12 5.17
C PHE A 20 25.28 8.16 4.81
N ARG A 21 25.60 6.88 4.55
CA ARG A 21 24.65 5.79 4.30
C ARG A 21 25.05 4.56 5.09
N ASN A 22 24.16 4.03 5.92
CA ASN A 22 24.40 2.84 6.75
C ASN A 22 23.90 1.52 6.12
N ILE A 23 23.42 1.59 4.87
CA ILE A 23 22.97 0.47 4.07
C ILE A 23 23.26 0.75 2.60
N THR A 24 23.66 -0.27 1.85
CA THR A 24 23.82 -0.20 0.40
C THR A 24 22.63 -0.81 -0.33
N PHE A 25 22.49 -0.50 -1.62
CA PHE A 25 21.48 -1.12 -2.48
C PHE A 25 21.62 -2.65 -2.49
N ASP A 26 22.82 -3.17 -2.68
CA ASP A 26 23.07 -4.62 -2.73
C ASP A 26 22.74 -5.33 -1.41
N GLN A 27 22.98 -4.68 -0.27
CA GLN A 27 22.58 -5.22 1.03
C GLN A 27 21.05 -5.30 1.18
N LEU A 28 20.32 -4.29 0.68
CA LEU A 28 18.86 -4.35 0.63
C LEU A 28 18.39 -5.46 -0.31
N VAL A 29 19.00 -5.58 -1.50
CA VAL A 29 18.66 -6.64 -2.46
C VAL A 29 18.83 -8.02 -1.82
N ALA A 30 19.96 -8.28 -1.16
CA ALA A 30 20.20 -9.55 -0.49
C ALA A 30 19.12 -9.88 0.55
N ALA A 31 18.75 -8.91 1.39
CA ALA A 31 17.73 -9.08 2.43
C ALA A 31 16.32 -9.31 1.84
N TYR A 32 15.95 -8.56 0.79
CA TYR A 32 14.67 -8.73 0.12
C TYR A 32 14.59 -10.05 -0.65
N ARG A 33 15.69 -10.54 -1.23
CA ARG A 33 15.73 -11.85 -1.90
C ARG A 33 15.47 -12.98 -0.92
N GLU A 34 16.15 -12.96 0.24
CA GLU A 34 15.92 -13.93 1.31
C GLU A 34 14.44 -13.95 1.73
N SER A 35 13.88 -12.77 2.01
CA SER A 35 12.47 -12.65 2.41
C SER A 35 11.51 -13.09 1.30
N THR A 36 11.83 -12.78 0.04
CA THR A 36 11.01 -13.20 -1.12
C THR A 36 11.00 -14.71 -1.27
N ARG A 37 12.17 -15.37 -1.18
CA ARG A 37 12.27 -16.83 -1.23
C ARG A 37 11.40 -17.49 -0.17
N ALA A 38 11.50 -17.03 1.07
CA ALA A 38 10.70 -17.58 2.18
C ALA A 38 9.18 -17.43 1.94
N LEU A 39 8.75 -16.29 1.37
CA LEU A 39 7.34 -16.09 1.00
C LEU A 39 6.90 -17.06 -0.11
N VAL A 40 7.72 -17.23 -1.16
CA VAL A 40 7.41 -18.14 -2.26
C VAL A 40 7.35 -19.59 -1.80
N GLU A 41 8.30 -20.03 -0.96
CA GLU A 41 8.28 -21.36 -0.34
C GLU A 41 7.05 -21.57 0.55
N GLY A 42 6.56 -20.50 1.19
CA GLY A 42 5.31 -20.48 1.93
C GLY A 42 4.04 -20.57 1.06
N GLY A 43 4.16 -20.56 -0.28
CA GLY A 43 3.05 -20.76 -1.20
C GLY A 43 2.15 -19.53 -1.40
N VAL A 44 2.71 -18.31 -1.33
CA VAL A 44 1.94 -17.09 -1.57
C VAL A 44 1.48 -16.96 -3.04
N ASP A 45 0.30 -16.38 -3.25
CA ASP A 45 -0.25 -16.13 -4.59
C ASP A 45 0.26 -14.83 -5.24
N LEU A 46 0.85 -13.93 -4.45
CA LEU A 46 1.38 -12.64 -4.89
C LEU A 46 2.40 -12.09 -3.89
N ILE A 47 3.17 -11.09 -4.32
CA ILE A 47 4.09 -10.33 -3.47
C ILE A 47 3.59 -8.89 -3.35
N LEU A 48 3.52 -8.38 -2.11
CA LEU A 48 3.22 -6.98 -1.82
C LEU A 48 4.43 -6.33 -1.15
N ILE A 49 5.01 -5.32 -1.79
CA ILE A 49 5.98 -4.39 -1.20
C ILE A 49 5.18 -3.26 -0.56
N GLU A 50 5.14 -3.22 0.77
CA GLU A 50 4.25 -2.32 1.51
C GLU A 50 4.99 -1.21 2.26
N THR A 51 4.27 -0.12 2.57
CA THR A 51 4.75 1.00 3.39
C THR A 51 6.04 1.60 2.86
N VAL A 52 6.13 1.76 1.54
CA VAL A 52 7.29 2.37 0.92
C VAL A 52 7.34 3.85 1.29
N PHE A 53 8.28 4.20 2.16
CA PHE A 53 8.64 5.58 2.47
C PHE A 53 9.92 6.05 1.72
N ASP A 54 10.76 5.09 1.29
CA ASP A 54 12.01 5.31 0.57
C ASP A 54 11.96 4.60 -0.80
N THR A 55 12.01 5.40 -1.86
CA THR A 55 11.91 4.89 -3.24
C THR A 55 13.13 4.08 -3.67
N LEU A 56 14.32 4.38 -3.15
CA LEU A 56 15.51 3.59 -3.47
C LEU A 56 15.44 2.20 -2.83
N ASN A 57 14.88 2.11 -1.62
CA ASN A 57 14.60 0.83 -0.99
C ASN A 57 13.56 0.03 -1.78
N ALA A 58 12.49 0.67 -2.26
CA ALA A 58 11.52 -0.02 -3.11
C ALA A 58 12.13 -0.51 -4.43
N LYS A 59 13.04 0.24 -5.05
CA LYS A 59 13.76 -0.23 -6.24
C LYS A 59 14.62 -1.47 -5.93
N ALA A 60 15.28 -1.51 -4.76
CA ALA A 60 16.01 -2.69 -4.32
C ALA A 60 15.07 -3.88 -4.09
N ALA A 61 13.90 -3.66 -3.49
CA ALA A 61 12.89 -4.69 -3.30
C ALA A 61 12.32 -5.21 -4.63
N ILE A 62 11.97 -4.33 -5.57
CA ILE A 62 11.47 -4.71 -6.90
C ILE A 62 12.52 -5.55 -7.63
N TYR A 63 13.78 -5.12 -7.63
CA TYR A 63 14.87 -5.86 -8.25
C TYR A 63 15.04 -7.24 -7.61
N ALA A 64 15.11 -7.30 -6.28
CA ALA A 64 15.23 -8.55 -5.54
C ALA A 64 14.07 -9.52 -5.80
N VAL A 65 12.83 -9.02 -5.84
CA VAL A 65 11.65 -9.84 -6.13
C VAL A 65 11.75 -10.41 -7.54
N LYS A 66 12.01 -9.58 -8.55
CA LYS A 66 12.10 -10.04 -9.95
C LYS A 66 13.20 -11.10 -10.12
N GLU A 67 14.39 -10.85 -9.59
CA GLU A 67 15.52 -11.79 -9.63
C GLU A 67 15.21 -13.12 -8.91
N GLU A 68 14.55 -13.07 -7.76
CA GLU A 68 14.24 -14.29 -7.00
C GLU A 68 13.13 -15.10 -7.67
N LEU A 69 12.09 -14.44 -8.21
CA LEU A 69 11.04 -15.12 -8.96
C LEU A 69 11.61 -15.81 -10.22
N GLU A 70 12.50 -15.13 -10.94
CA GLU A 70 13.22 -15.70 -12.08
C GLU A 70 14.07 -16.92 -11.66
N ALA A 71 14.86 -16.79 -10.60
CA ALA A 71 15.71 -17.86 -10.09
C ALA A 71 14.92 -19.11 -9.64
N LEU A 72 13.71 -18.90 -9.12
CA LEU A 72 12.79 -19.97 -8.70
C LEU A 72 11.91 -20.50 -9.84
N GLY A 73 11.95 -19.89 -11.03
CA GLY A 73 11.11 -20.27 -12.16
C GLY A 73 9.61 -20.05 -11.91
N VAL A 74 9.26 -19.07 -11.07
CA VAL A 74 7.87 -18.72 -10.76
C VAL A 74 7.54 -17.34 -11.31
N ASP A 75 6.25 -17.11 -11.55
CA ASP A 75 5.73 -15.82 -11.98
C ASP A 75 4.58 -15.48 -11.04
N LEU A 76 4.78 -14.47 -10.20
CA LEU A 76 3.82 -14.03 -9.20
C LEU A 76 3.55 -12.54 -9.39
N PRO A 77 2.27 -12.10 -9.34
CA PRO A 77 1.95 -10.69 -9.43
C PRO A 77 2.60 -9.88 -8.31
N LEU A 78 3.13 -8.71 -8.68
CA LEU A 78 3.67 -7.74 -7.74
C LEU A 78 2.64 -6.65 -7.44
N MET A 79 2.46 -6.32 -6.17
CA MET A 79 1.75 -5.14 -5.69
C MET A 79 2.74 -4.21 -4.99
N ILE A 80 2.55 -2.89 -5.12
CA ILE A 80 3.38 -1.88 -4.46
C ILE A 80 2.45 -0.92 -3.71
N SER A 81 2.75 -0.65 -2.45
CA SER A 81 2.05 0.35 -1.65
C SER A 81 3.02 1.31 -0.98
N GLY A 82 2.83 2.60 -1.24
CA GLY A 82 3.60 3.68 -0.62
C GLY A 82 2.92 4.24 0.63
N THR A 83 3.63 5.06 1.38
CA THR A 83 3.05 5.80 2.50
C THR A 83 3.33 7.29 2.36
N ILE A 84 2.27 8.10 2.53
CA ILE A 84 2.35 9.55 2.61
C ILE A 84 2.44 9.90 4.09
N THR A 85 3.54 10.50 4.52
CA THR A 85 3.91 10.52 5.94
C THR A 85 3.06 11.45 6.80
N ASP A 86 2.53 12.51 6.21
CA ASP A 86 1.74 13.52 6.90
C ASP A 86 0.98 14.42 5.89
N ALA A 87 0.39 15.50 6.41
CA ALA A 87 -0.35 16.51 5.63
C ALA A 87 0.50 17.28 4.60
N SER A 88 1.83 17.10 4.55
CA SER A 88 2.67 17.64 3.46
C SER A 88 2.37 16.98 2.11
N GLY A 89 1.72 15.81 2.12
CA GLY A 89 1.37 15.08 0.91
C GLY A 89 2.56 14.42 0.23
N ARG A 90 3.62 14.11 0.99
CA ARG A 90 4.84 13.50 0.47
C ARG A 90 5.20 12.21 1.19
N THR A 91 5.96 11.36 0.51
CA THR A 91 6.70 10.27 1.16
C THR A 91 7.81 10.85 2.05
N LEU A 92 8.40 10.03 2.92
CA LEU A 92 9.52 10.46 3.77
C LEU A 92 10.72 10.93 2.92
N SER A 93 10.93 10.33 1.75
CA SER A 93 11.94 10.77 0.77
C SER A 93 11.54 12.01 -0.04
N GLY A 94 10.44 12.69 0.32
CA GLY A 94 10.01 13.96 -0.24
C GLY A 94 9.22 13.89 -1.56
N GLN A 95 8.79 12.70 -2.00
CA GLN A 95 8.08 12.55 -3.28
C GLN A 95 6.59 12.80 -3.13
N THR A 96 6.00 13.51 -4.10
CA THR A 96 4.55 13.54 -4.26
C THR A 96 4.03 12.17 -4.70
N THR A 97 2.73 11.92 -4.56
CA THR A 97 2.07 10.69 -5.05
C THR A 97 2.40 10.39 -6.52
N GLU A 98 2.36 11.40 -7.38
CA GLU A 98 2.70 11.25 -8.80
C GLU A 98 4.18 10.94 -9.02
N ALA A 99 5.08 11.61 -8.30
CA ALA A 99 6.51 11.33 -8.39
C ALA A 99 6.84 9.91 -7.91
N PHE A 100 6.16 9.44 -6.87
CA PHE A 100 6.28 8.08 -6.36
C PHE A 100 5.84 7.03 -7.39
N TYR A 101 4.64 7.18 -7.96
CA TYR A 101 4.15 6.29 -9.01
C TYR A 101 5.11 6.26 -10.21
N ASN A 102 5.45 7.43 -10.76
CA ASN A 102 6.33 7.52 -11.94
C ASN A 102 7.73 6.94 -11.69
N SER A 103 8.25 7.06 -10.46
CA SER A 103 9.55 6.51 -10.09
C SER A 103 9.58 4.98 -10.08
N LEU A 104 8.43 4.33 -9.91
CA LEU A 104 8.30 2.88 -9.72
C LEU A 104 7.43 2.17 -10.76
N ARG A 105 6.73 2.90 -11.65
CA ARG A 105 5.80 2.30 -12.64
C ARG A 105 6.44 1.24 -13.55
N HIS A 106 7.76 1.36 -13.80
CA HIS A 106 8.57 0.37 -14.51
C HIS A 106 8.61 -1.01 -13.85
N ALA A 107 8.08 -1.14 -12.62
CA ALA A 107 7.88 -2.43 -11.97
C ALA A 107 6.84 -3.29 -12.68
N GLU A 108 5.90 -2.69 -13.43
CA GLU A 108 4.76 -3.39 -14.05
C GLU A 108 3.93 -4.16 -13.01
N ALA A 109 3.71 -3.50 -11.85
CA ALA A 109 2.94 -4.05 -10.75
C ALA A 109 1.46 -4.23 -11.17
N LEU A 110 0.85 -5.31 -10.69
CA LEU A 110 -0.60 -5.56 -10.78
C LEU A 110 -1.39 -4.39 -10.18
N SER A 111 -0.90 -3.84 -9.08
CA SER A 111 -1.52 -2.68 -8.44
C SER A 111 -0.54 -1.75 -7.75
N PHE A 112 -0.87 -0.47 -7.72
CA PHE A 112 -0.24 0.55 -6.89
C PHE A 112 -1.22 1.09 -5.86
N GLY A 113 -0.74 1.33 -4.64
CA GLY A 113 -1.59 1.84 -3.59
C GLY A 113 -0.90 2.71 -2.58
N LEU A 114 -1.68 3.13 -1.60
CA LEU A 114 -1.20 3.85 -0.42
C LEU A 114 -1.69 3.17 0.86
N ASN A 115 -0.83 3.10 1.86
CA ASN A 115 -1.16 2.53 3.15
C ASN A 115 -0.50 3.29 4.30
N CYS A 116 -1.03 3.08 5.51
CA CYS A 116 -0.51 3.63 6.76
C CYS A 116 -0.52 5.17 6.81
N ALA A 117 0.07 5.70 7.89
CA ALA A 117 0.24 7.10 8.28
C ALA A 117 -1.04 7.93 8.42
N LEU A 118 -1.89 7.97 7.41
CA LEU A 118 -3.08 8.80 7.32
C LEU A 118 -4.37 7.99 7.48
N GLY A 119 -5.40 8.65 8.00
CA GLY A 119 -6.77 8.18 7.96
C GLY A 119 -7.39 8.30 6.56
N PRO A 120 -8.59 7.74 6.36
CA PRO A 120 -9.31 7.81 5.08
C PRO A 120 -9.76 9.23 4.69
N ASP A 121 -9.90 10.19 5.62
CA ASP A 121 -10.22 11.56 5.21
C ASP A 121 -9.00 12.23 4.56
N GLU A 122 -7.85 12.17 5.23
CA GLU A 122 -6.61 12.80 4.79
C GLU A 122 -6.01 12.10 3.58
N LEU A 123 -6.10 10.77 3.51
CA LEU A 123 -5.51 9.96 2.44
C LEU A 123 -6.28 10.09 1.11
N ARG A 124 -7.56 10.51 1.15
CA ARG A 124 -8.49 10.53 0.01
C ARG A 124 -7.90 11.20 -1.23
N GLN A 125 -7.39 12.42 -1.07
CA GLN A 125 -6.89 13.23 -2.19
C GLN A 125 -5.73 12.55 -2.93
N TYR A 126 -4.89 11.81 -2.19
CA TYR A 126 -3.74 11.12 -2.76
C TYR A 126 -4.17 9.83 -3.48
N VAL A 127 -5.17 9.12 -2.95
CA VAL A 127 -5.79 7.98 -3.64
C VAL A 127 -6.46 8.43 -4.93
N GLN A 128 -7.18 9.56 -4.90
CA GLN A 128 -7.78 10.15 -6.10
C GLN A 128 -6.72 10.48 -7.15
N GLU A 129 -5.64 11.16 -6.76
CA GLU A 129 -4.55 11.49 -7.69
C GLU A 129 -3.87 10.25 -8.26
N LEU A 130 -3.58 9.25 -7.41
CA LEU A 130 -3.03 7.98 -7.86
C LEU A 130 -3.97 7.29 -8.86
N SER A 131 -5.28 7.31 -8.61
CA SER A 131 -6.28 6.74 -9.50
C SER A 131 -6.38 7.42 -10.86
N ARG A 132 -5.99 8.69 -10.95
CA ARG A 132 -5.96 9.45 -12.20
C ARG A 132 -4.78 9.03 -13.08
N ILE A 133 -3.63 8.74 -12.49
CA ILE A 133 -2.37 8.51 -13.21
C ILE A 133 -1.97 7.04 -13.36
N ALA A 134 -2.44 6.17 -12.46
CA ALA A 134 -1.99 4.78 -12.43
C ALA A 134 -2.49 4.00 -13.66
N GLU A 135 -1.61 3.28 -14.34
CA GLU A 135 -1.98 2.43 -15.47
C GLU A 135 -2.47 1.06 -14.98
N CYS A 136 -2.25 0.73 -13.70
CA CYS A 136 -2.62 -0.53 -13.05
C CYS A 136 -3.78 -0.36 -12.04
N TYR A 137 -4.17 -1.43 -11.35
CA TYR A 137 -5.20 -1.35 -10.31
C TYR A 137 -4.75 -0.48 -9.13
N VAL A 138 -5.70 0.16 -8.44
CA VAL A 138 -5.41 1.04 -7.31
C VAL A 138 -5.86 0.39 -6.01
N THR A 139 -4.99 0.41 -4.99
CA THR A 139 -5.32 -0.11 -3.66
C THR A 139 -5.14 0.92 -2.57
N ALA A 140 -5.85 0.76 -1.46
CA ALA A 140 -5.65 1.60 -0.28
C ALA A 140 -5.84 0.80 1.01
N HIS A 141 -4.99 1.08 1.99
CA HIS A 141 -5.06 0.49 3.33
C HIS A 141 -4.83 1.59 4.38
N PRO A 142 -5.81 2.49 4.59
CA PRO A 142 -5.68 3.61 5.52
C PRO A 142 -5.61 3.12 6.98
N ASN A 143 -5.08 3.97 7.86
CA ASN A 143 -5.22 3.80 9.31
C ASN A 143 -6.65 4.13 9.74
N ALA A 144 -7.03 3.72 10.95
CA ALA A 144 -8.25 4.17 11.61
C ALA A 144 -8.08 5.61 12.16
N GLY A 145 -7.81 6.56 11.26
CA GLY A 145 -7.47 7.94 11.61
C GLY A 145 -6.00 8.13 11.98
N LEU A 146 -5.66 9.35 12.41
CA LEU A 146 -4.36 9.66 13.00
C LEU A 146 -4.31 9.15 14.45
N PRO A 147 -3.15 8.69 14.94
CA PRO A 147 -3.00 8.31 16.33
C PRO A 147 -3.14 9.53 17.25
N ASN A 148 -3.84 9.37 18.37
CA ASN A 148 -3.97 10.40 19.40
C ASN A 148 -2.70 10.52 20.25
N ALA A 149 -2.69 11.42 21.24
CA ALA A 149 -1.54 11.66 22.10
C ALA A 149 -1.08 10.43 22.92
N PHE A 150 -1.93 9.40 23.05
CA PHE A 150 -1.63 8.14 23.71
C PHE A 150 -1.23 7.02 22.71
N GLY A 151 -1.18 7.33 21.41
CA GLY A 151 -0.87 6.36 20.36
C GLY A 151 -2.06 5.48 19.94
N GLU A 152 -3.27 5.80 20.39
CA GLU A 152 -4.49 5.06 20.08
C GLU A 152 -5.18 5.63 18.84
N TYR A 153 -6.06 4.84 18.23
CA TYR A 153 -6.80 5.21 17.02
C TYR A 153 -8.28 5.36 17.34
N ASP A 154 -8.80 6.58 17.20
CA ASP A 154 -10.14 6.93 17.66
C ASP A 154 -11.22 6.86 16.56
N LEU A 155 -10.83 6.62 15.30
CA LEU A 155 -11.81 6.52 14.20
C LEU A 155 -12.60 5.23 14.32
N ASP A 156 -13.91 5.36 14.46
CA ASP A 156 -14.80 4.21 14.54
C ASP A 156 -14.97 3.51 13.19
N ALA A 157 -15.35 2.23 13.24
CA ALA A 157 -15.48 1.37 12.08
C ALA A 157 -16.53 1.86 11.07
N ASP A 158 -17.61 2.50 11.53
CA ASP A 158 -18.74 2.90 10.70
C ASP A 158 -18.41 4.17 9.91
N THR A 159 -17.76 5.12 10.57
CA THR A 159 -17.22 6.33 9.93
C THR A 159 -16.15 5.95 8.90
N MET A 160 -15.22 5.07 9.26
CA MET A 160 -14.20 4.57 8.34
C MET A 160 -14.84 3.90 7.11
N ALA A 161 -15.88 3.07 7.33
CA ALA A 161 -16.57 2.39 6.25
C ALA A 161 -17.32 3.34 5.31
N THR A 162 -17.90 4.40 5.86
CA THR A 162 -18.60 5.44 5.10
C THR A 162 -17.63 6.23 4.21
N GLN A 163 -16.47 6.62 4.73
CA GLN A 163 -15.46 7.36 3.99
C GLN A 163 -14.84 6.53 2.85
N ILE A 164 -14.51 5.26 3.13
CA ILE A 164 -13.95 4.36 2.11
C ILE A 164 -14.98 4.02 1.02
N ARG A 165 -16.27 3.92 1.37
CA ARG A 165 -17.34 3.69 0.39
C ARG A 165 -17.37 4.79 -0.67
N GLU A 166 -17.21 6.04 -0.26
CA GLU A 166 -17.17 7.18 -1.18
C GLU A 166 -16.05 7.02 -2.21
N TRP A 167 -14.87 6.53 -1.80
CA TRP A 167 -13.77 6.25 -2.73
C TRP A 167 -14.12 5.20 -3.78
N ALA A 168 -14.85 4.15 -3.37
CA ALA A 168 -15.29 3.09 -4.26
C ALA A 168 -16.40 3.58 -5.21
N GLU A 169 -17.35 4.39 -4.73
CA GLU A 169 -18.41 5.01 -5.56
C GLU A 169 -17.82 5.99 -6.57
N ALA A 170 -16.76 6.71 -6.20
CA ALA A 170 -16.02 7.60 -7.10
C ALA A 170 -15.10 6.84 -8.08
N GLY A 171 -14.97 5.51 -7.95
CA GLY A 171 -14.16 4.68 -8.83
C GLY A 171 -12.66 4.84 -8.62
N PHE A 172 -12.20 5.24 -7.43
CA PHE A 172 -10.78 5.44 -7.15
C PHE A 172 -10.03 4.14 -6.86
N LEU A 173 -10.72 3.08 -6.44
CA LEU A 173 -10.11 1.89 -5.87
C LEU A 173 -10.59 0.58 -6.50
N ASN A 174 -9.76 -0.45 -6.32
CA ASN A 174 -10.01 -1.83 -6.73
C ASN A 174 -9.97 -2.81 -5.57
N ILE A 175 -9.02 -2.59 -4.65
CA ILE A 175 -8.84 -3.41 -3.45
C ILE A 175 -8.70 -2.45 -2.29
N VAL A 176 -9.37 -2.76 -1.19
CA VAL A 176 -9.27 -1.99 0.05
C VAL A 176 -9.07 -2.93 1.22
N GLY A 177 -8.23 -2.52 2.15
CA GLY A 177 -8.10 -3.13 3.46
C GLY A 177 -7.78 -2.06 4.49
N GLY A 178 -7.21 -2.46 5.62
CA GLY A 178 -6.87 -1.56 6.70
C GLY A 178 -5.44 -1.75 7.19
N CYS A 179 -4.87 -0.69 7.75
CA CYS A 179 -3.57 -0.71 8.41
C CYS A 179 -3.75 -0.55 9.93
N CYS A 180 -2.97 0.33 10.58
CA CYS A 180 -2.97 0.48 12.03
C CYS A 180 -4.32 0.99 12.57
N GLY A 181 -4.74 0.44 13.71
CA GLY A 181 -5.99 0.80 14.39
C GLY A 181 -7.26 0.21 13.78
N THR A 182 -7.18 -0.39 12.59
CA THR A 182 -8.36 -0.92 11.91
C THR A 182 -8.84 -2.23 12.54
N THR A 183 -10.16 -2.44 12.53
CA THR A 183 -10.78 -3.65 13.05
C THR A 183 -11.58 -4.37 11.95
N PRO A 184 -11.85 -5.67 12.09
CA PRO A 184 -12.70 -6.39 11.15
C PRO A 184 -14.08 -5.76 10.96
N GLY A 185 -14.60 -5.02 11.95
CA GLY A 185 -15.90 -4.34 11.86
C GLY A 185 -15.99 -3.37 10.68
N ALA A 186 -14.90 -2.64 10.38
CA ALA A 186 -14.87 -1.70 9.27
C ALA A 186 -15.07 -2.41 7.91
N TYR A 187 -14.66 -3.68 7.79
CA TYR A 187 -14.67 -4.41 6.51
C TYR A 187 -15.69 -5.56 6.45
N ARG A 188 -16.22 -6.04 7.58
CA ARG A 188 -17.11 -7.22 7.62
C ARG A 188 -18.54 -6.84 7.26
N ARG A 189 -19.10 -7.46 6.22
CA ARG A 189 -20.54 -7.38 5.89
C ARG A 189 -21.40 -7.59 7.14
N HIS A 190 -22.13 -6.56 7.56
CA HIS A 190 -23.13 -6.66 8.60
C HIS A 190 -24.31 -7.50 8.09
N GLU A 191 -24.63 -8.60 8.77
CA GLU A 191 -25.85 -9.35 8.51
C GLU A 191 -27.05 -8.58 9.10
N PRO A 192 -28.18 -8.50 8.38
CA PRO A 192 -29.38 -7.85 8.91
C PRO A 192 -29.96 -8.70 10.04
N GLY A 193 -29.74 -8.30 11.30
CA GLY A 193 -30.27 -9.01 12.47
C GLY A 193 -29.86 -8.49 13.86
N GLY A 194 -28.87 -7.60 13.96
CA GLY A 194 -28.51 -6.94 15.23
C GLY A 194 -29.29 -5.64 15.44
N SER A 195 -29.80 -5.42 16.65
CA SER A 195 -30.68 -4.29 17.03
C SER A 195 -29.98 -2.91 17.12
N GLY A 196 -28.93 -2.68 16.34
CA GLY A 196 -28.30 -1.36 16.16
C GLY A 196 -28.64 -0.77 14.79
N PRO A 197 -28.40 0.54 14.56
CA PRO A 197 -28.43 1.07 13.20
C PRO A 197 -27.49 0.22 12.34
N ALA A 198 -27.98 -0.28 11.21
CA ALA A 198 -27.20 -1.10 10.30
C ALA A 198 -26.13 -0.24 9.63
N ALA A 199 -25.02 -0.02 10.33
CA ALA A 199 -23.84 0.55 9.71
C ALA A 199 -23.35 -0.44 8.66
N ALA A 200 -23.28 0.00 7.42
CA ALA A 200 -22.87 -0.87 6.34
C ALA A 200 -21.33 -0.89 6.30
N SER A 201 -20.74 -2.09 6.33
CA SER A 201 -19.30 -2.27 6.25
C SER A 201 -18.73 -1.93 4.88
N VAL A 202 -17.42 -1.69 4.77
CA VAL A 202 -16.72 -1.49 3.49
C VAL A 202 -17.00 -2.61 2.49
N ALA A 203 -16.89 -3.91 2.85
CA ALA A 203 -17.12 -4.98 1.86
C ALA A 203 -18.59 -5.06 1.41
N GLY A 204 -19.53 -4.74 2.31
CA GLY A 204 -20.95 -4.61 1.98
C GLY A 204 -21.25 -3.40 1.08
N ASN A 205 -20.55 -2.28 1.33
CA ASN A 205 -20.72 -1.00 0.65
C ASN A 205 -20.05 -0.90 -0.71
N CYS A 206 -18.86 -1.49 -0.83
CA CYS A 206 -18.13 -1.61 -2.09
C CYS A 206 -18.65 -2.80 -2.93
N GLY A 207 -19.33 -3.75 -2.29
CA GLY A 207 -19.92 -4.91 -2.94
C GLY A 207 -20.97 -4.50 -3.97
N GLY A 208 -20.72 -4.82 -5.24
CA GLY A 208 -21.61 -4.49 -6.36
C GLY A 208 -21.24 -3.21 -7.12
N LEU A 209 -20.27 -2.42 -6.64
CA LEU A 209 -19.70 -1.31 -7.40
C LEU A 209 -18.71 -1.84 -8.45
N PRO A 210 -18.72 -1.29 -9.67
CA PRO A 210 -17.77 -1.70 -10.70
C PRO A 210 -16.35 -1.27 -10.31
N PRO A 211 -15.35 -2.16 -10.37
CA PRO A 211 -13.97 -1.80 -10.10
C PRO A 211 -13.47 -0.81 -11.15
N ARG A 212 -12.57 0.09 -10.73
CA ARG A 212 -11.78 0.91 -11.66
C ARG A 212 -11.10 0.01 -12.69
N ARG A 213 -11.21 0.33 -13.98
CA ARG A 213 -10.52 -0.45 -15.03
C ARG A 213 -9.18 0.19 -15.36
N PRO A 214 -8.05 -0.53 -15.21
CA PRO A 214 -6.75 -0.04 -15.64
C PRO A 214 -6.68 0.05 -17.17
N GLY A 215 -5.77 0.89 -17.68
CA GLY A 215 -5.42 0.88 -19.10
C GLY A 215 -4.50 -0.31 -19.38
N ALA A 216 -5.03 -1.35 -20.02
CA ALA A 216 -4.27 -2.52 -20.52
C ALA A 216 -3.22 -3.10 -19.55
N VAL A 217 -3.64 -3.74 -18.47
CA VAL A 217 -2.77 -4.63 -17.67
C VAL A 217 -3.20 -6.07 -17.89
N GLU A 218 -2.43 -6.81 -18.70
CA GLU A 218 -2.57 -8.25 -18.87
C GLU A 218 -1.47 -8.98 -18.10
N TYR A 219 -1.82 -9.57 -16.95
CA TYR A 219 -1.03 -10.67 -16.41
C TYR A 219 -1.48 -11.96 -17.08
N ARG A 220 -0.55 -12.76 -17.60
CA ARG A 220 -0.88 -14.11 -18.07
C ARG A 220 -1.32 -14.93 -16.86
N ARG A 221 -2.60 -15.30 -16.81
CA ARG A 221 -3.05 -16.36 -15.90
C ARG A 221 -2.39 -17.67 -16.35
N ARG A 222 -1.85 -18.42 -15.40
CA ARG A 222 -1.47 -19.83 -15.61
C ARG A 222 -2.68 -20.65 -16.02
#